data_AF-A0A183JL70-F1
#
_entry.id   AF-A0A183JL70-F1
#
_cell.length_a   1.000
_cell.length_b   1.000
_cell.length_c   1.000
_cell.angle_alpha   90.00
_cell.angle_beta   90.00
_cell.angle_gamma   90.00
#
_symmetry.space_group_name_H-M   'P 1'
#
loop_
_entity.id
_entity.type
_entity.pdbx_description
1 polymer ?
#
loop_
_entity_poly.entity_id
_entity_poly.type
_entity_poly.pdbx_seq_one_letter_code
_entity_poly.pdbx_strand_id
1 'polypeptide(L)'
;MYRSRGELEMNEFMFFLTGGVGLENKLANPANNWLSDKCWDEICRLSALKGFETFREHFTTHLNEWKQYYDSKDPQEDKLPEPWDKLDVFKSLIILRCIRPDKV
;
A
#
# COMPACT_ATOMS: atom_id res chain seq x y z
N MET A 1 28.99 9.11 3.85
CA MET A 1 28.25 8.01 3.19
C MET A 1 26.76 8.37 3.22
N TYR A 2 26.20 8.95 2.15
CA TYR A 2 24.79 9.39 2.08
C TYR A 2 24.23 9.05 0.69
N ARG A 3 24.17 7.76 0.34
CA ARG A 3 23.60 7.33 -0.96
C ARG A 3 22.27 6.59 -0.81
N SER A 4 21.93 6.13 0.39
CA SER A 4 20.79 5.22 0.57
C SER A 4 19.43 5.89 0.70
N ARG A 5 19.34 7.22 0.90
CA ARG A 5 18.04 7.89 1.10
C ARG A 5 17.31 8.16 -0.22
N GLY A 6 18.02 8.65 -1.24
CA GLY A 6 17.42 8.94 -2.55
C GLY A 6 17.14 7.71 -3.42
N GLU A 7 17.90 6.61 -3.25
CA GLU A 7 17.66 5.38 -4.01
C GLU A 7 16.36 4.68 -3.57
N LEU A 8 16.03 4.72 -2.27
CA LEU A 8 14.77 4.15 -1.76
C LEU A 8 13.57 4.95 -2.27
N GLU A 9 13.62 6.28 -2.14
CA GLU A 9 12.58 7.17 -2.70
C GLU A 9 12.39 6.94 -4.20
N MET A 10 13.46 6.71 -4.97
CA MET A 10 13.35 6.46 -6.41
C MET A 10 12.68 5.11 -6.73
N ASN A 11 12.94 4.06 -5.94
CA ASN A 11 12.24 2.77 -6.10
C ASN A 11 10.75 2.88 -5.73
N GLU A 12 10.44 3.57 -4.64
CA GLU A 12 9.07 3.87 -4.21
C GLU A 12 8.33 4.70 -5.28
N PHE A 13 9.03 5.68 -5.87
CA PHE A 13 8.50 6.56 -6.90
C PHE A 13 8.28 5.84 -8.24
N MET A 14 9.22 4.99 -8.64
CA MET A 14 9.05 4.12 -9.80
C MET A 14 7.90 3.14 -9.59
N PHE A 15 7.75 2.59 -8.39
CA PHE A 15 6.63 1.72 -8.06
C PHE A 15 5.30 2.45 -8.16
N PHE A 16 5.22 3.66 -7.59
CA PHE A 16 4.06 4.53 -7.74
C PHE A 16 3.74 4.78 -9.22
N LEU A 17 4.71 5.23 -10.04
CA LEU A 17 4.48 5.52 -11.46
C LEU A 17 4.05 4.31 -12.28
N THR A 18 4.71 3.17 -12.08
CA THR A 18 4.53 1.98 -12.92
C THR A 18 3.49 0.99 -12.40
N GLY A 19 3.01 1.14 -11.16
CA GLY A 19 2.10 0.19 -10.49
C GLY A 19 2.74 -1.18 -10.24
N GLY A 20 4.08 -1.26 -10.29
CA GLY A 20 4.81 -2.52 -10.10
C GLY A 20 4.65 -3.54 -11.22
N VAL A 21 4.63 -3.12 -12.50
CA VAL A 21 4.53 -4.04 -13.65
C VAL A 21 5.57 -5.17 -13.58
N GLY A 22 5.11 -6.42 -13.64
CA GLY A 22 5.95 -7.58 -14.02
C GLY A 22 6.05 -8.74 -13.02
N LEU A 23 5.41 -8.68 -11.85
CA LEU A 23 5.42 -9.78 -10.87
C LEU A 23 4.01 -10.32 -10.64
N GLU A 24 3.75 -11.53 -11.11
CA GLU A 24 2.49 -12.25 -10.89
C GLU A 24 2.38 -12.63 -9.41
N ASN A 25 1.45 -12.02 -8.67
CA ASN A 25 1.22 -12.38 -7.27
C ASN A 25 0.49 -13.73 -7.18
N LYS A 26 1.13 -14.71 -6.55
CA LYS A 26 0.56 -16.05 -6.30
C LYS A 26 -0.22 -16.15 -4.98
N LEU A 27 -0.34 -15.06 -4.22
CA LEU A 27 -1.02 -15.06 -2.93
C LEU A 27 -2.52 -14.84 -3.09
N ALA A 28 -3.32 -15.68 -2.43
CA ALA A 28 -4.76 -15.52 -2.37
C ALA A 28 -5.13 -14.20 -1.67
N ASN A 29 -6.13 -13.51 -2.23
CA ASN A 29 -6.64 -12.25 -1.70
C ASN A 29 -7.47 -12.52 -0.43
N PRO A 30 -7.01 -12.08 0.76
CA PRO A 30 -7.76 -12.25 2.01
C PRO A 30 -8.96 -11.30 2.11
N ALA A 31 -9.01 -10.28 1.26
CA ALA A 31 -10.02 -9.23 1.22
C ALA A 31 -10.88 -9.29 -0.05
N ASN A 32 -10.97 -10.45 -0.72
CA ASN A 32 -11.71 -10.63 -1.98
C ASN A 32 -13.19 -10.18 -1.95
N ASN A 33 -13.76 -10.03 -0.74
CA ASN A 33 -15.11 -9.53 -0.54
C ASN A 33 -15.28 -8.02 -0.83
N TRP A 34 -14.21 -7.23 -0.79
CA TRP A 34 -14.29 -5.76 -0.98
C TRP A 34 -13.09 -5.18 -1.75
N LEU A 35 -11.96 -5.89 -1.77
CA LEU A 35 -10.75 -5.52 -2.51
C LEU A 35 -10.65 -6.37 -3.77
N SER A 36 -10.43 -5.74 -4.93
CA SER A 36 -10.18 -6.46 -6.18
C SER A 36 -8.80 -7.12 -6.19
N ASP A 37 -8.65 -8.22 -6.93
CA ASP A 37 -7.36 -8.93 -7.05
C ASP A 37 -6.23 -8.04 -7.58
N LYS A 38 -6.56 -7.05 -8.42
CA LYS A 38 -5.60 -6.03 -8.89
C LYS A 38 -5.01 -5.22 -7.73
N CYS A 39 -5.86 -4.71 -6.85
CA CYS A 39 -5.42 -3.93 -5.68
C CYS A 39 -4.66 -4.81 -4.68
N TRP A 40 -5.08 -6.07 -4.51
CA TRP A 40 -4.34 -7.04 -3.70
C TRP A 40 -2.94 -7.35 -4.24
N ASP A 41 -2.82 -7.49 -5.56
CA ASP A 41 -1.55 -7.66 -6.26
C ASP A 41 -0.62 -6.44 -6.01
N GLU A 42 -1.15 -5.22 -6.06
CA GLU A 42 -0.42 -4.01 -5.68
C GLU A 42 0.05 -4.03 -4.21
N ILE A 43 -0.81 -4.40 -3.25
CA ILE A 43 -0.45 -4.51 -1.82
C ILE A 43 0.66 -5.54 -1.59
N CYS A 44 0.58 -6.68 -2.26
CA CYS A 44 1.61 -7.70 -2.13
C CYS A 44 2.95 -7.22 -2.70
N ARG A 45 2.94 -6.51 -3.82
CA ARG A 45 4.16 -5.94 -4.40
C ARG A 45 4.69 -4.78 -3.56
N LEU A 46 3.81 -3.97 -2.96
CA LEU A 46 4.19 -2.95 -2.00
C LEU A 46 4.95 -3.58 -0.84
N SER A 47 4.50 -4.73 -0.33
CA SER A 47 5.22 -5.47 0.71
C SER A 47 6.56 -6.07 0.26
N ALA A 48 6.83 -6.14 -1.04
CA ALA A 48 8.17 -6.47 -1.55
C ALA A 48 9.12 -5.27 -1.55
N LEU A 49 8.62 -4.03 -1.37
CA LEU A 49 9.45 -2.84 -1.22
C LEU A 49 10.01 -2.76 0.20
N LYS A 50 11.29 -2.40 0.27
CA LYS A 50 12.02 -2.25 1.52
C LYS A 50 11.39 -1.13 2.37
N GLY A 51 10.96 -1.44 3.59
CA GLY A 51 10.23 -0.51 4.46
C GLY A 51 8.70 -0.65 4.42
N PHE A 52 8.16 -1.47 3.52
CA PHE A 52 6.76 -1.90 3.52
C PHE A 52 6.62 -3.41 3.74
N GLU A 53 7.71 -4.09 4.07
CA GLU A 53 7.76 -5.55 4.28
C GLU A 53 6.67 -6.04 5.23
N THR A 54 6.42 -5.29 6.29
CA THR A 54 5.37 -5.58 7.30
C THR A 54 3.97 -5.13 6.89
N PHE A 55 3.80 -4.41 5.77
CA PHE A 55 2.52 -3.86 5.33
C PHE A 55 1.50 -4.94 5.02
N ARG A 56 1.90 -5.96 4.23
CA ARG A 56 0.99 -7.05 3.88
C ARG A 56 0.53 -7.82 5.11
N GLU A 57 1.45 -8.16 6.01
CA GLU A 57 1.11 -8.86 7.26
C GLU A 57 0.16 -8.02 8.11
N HIS A 58 0.45 -6.73 8.28
CA HIS A 58 -0.43 -5.79 8.97
C HIS A 58 -1.80 -5.70 8.30
N PHE A 59 -1.84 -5.63 6.96
CA PHE A 59 -3.07 -5.59 6.19
C PHE A 59 -3.92 -6.84 6.41
N THR A 60 -3.32 -8.03 6.34
CA THR A 60 -4.01 -9.30 6.58
C THR A 60 -4.49 -9.47 8.01
N THR A 61 -3.80 -8.87 8.98
CA THR A 61 -4.17 -8.92 10.39
C THR A 61 -5.28 -7.92 10.71
N HIS A 62 -5.21 -6.72 10.13
CA HIS A 62 -6.10 -5.59 10.39
C HIS A 62 -7.11 -5.35 9.25
N LEU A 63 -7.56 -6.41 8.57
CA LEU A 63 -8.48 -6.32 7.43
C LEU A 63 -9.74 -5.50 7.71
N ASN A 64 -10.25 -5.56 8.95
CA ASN A 64 -11.43 -4.80 9.32
C ASN A 64 -11.18 -3.29 9.33
N GLU A 65 -10.04 -2.84 9.86
CA GLU A 65 -9.64 -1.43 9.86
C GLU A 65 -9.40 -0.94 8.42
N TRP A 66 -8.70 -1.74 7.61
CA TRP A 66 -8.49 -1.40 6.20
C TRP A 66 -9.79 -1.39 5.39
N LYS A 67 -10.76 -2.24 5.73
CA LYS A 67 -12.10 -2.22 5.15
C LYS A 67 -12.84 -0.95 5.53
N GLN A 68 -12.76 -0.51 6.79
CA GLN A 68 -13.34 0.77 7.23
C GLN A 68 -12.70 1.94 6.49
N TYR A 69 -11.36 1.94 6.35
CA TYR A 69 -10.63 2.92 5.56
C TYR A 69 -11.07 2.93 4.08
N TYR A 70 -11.27 1.75 3.48
CA TYR A 70 -11.74 1.61 2.10
C TYR A 70 -13.18 2.13 1.92
N ASP A 71 -14.07 1.83 2.87
CA ASP A 71 -15.47 2.27 2.83
C ASP A 71 -15.61 3.77 3.14
N SER A 72 -14.70 4.32 3.95
CA SER A 72 -14.68 5.74 4.28
C SER A 72 -14.49 6.60 3.03
N LYS A 73 -15.29 7.66 2.93
CA LYS A 73 -15.34 8.55 1.75
C LYS A 73 -14.31 9.68 1.84
N ASP A 74 -13.84 9.98 3.04
CA ASP A 74 -12.94 11.08 3.39
C ASP A 74 -11.65 10.51 4.00
N PRO A 75 -10.68 10.08 3.16
CA PRO A 75 -9.38 9.61 3.62
C PRO A 75 -8.53 10.69 4.33
N GLN A 76 -9.02 11.94 4.39
CA GLN A 76 -8.45 13.01 5.21
C GLN A 76 -8.88 12.92 6.69
N GLU A 77 -10.03 12.32 7.02
CA GLU A 77 -10.47 12.14 8.41
C GLU A 77 -10.04 10.77 8.98
N ASP A 78 -10.06 9.73 8.16
CA ASP A 78 -9.53 8.41 8.53
C ASP A 78 -8.01 8.38 8.27
N LYS A 79 -7.25 8.64 9.32
CA LYS A 79 -5.80 8.42 9.31
C LYS A 79 -5.50 6.94 9.03
N LEU A 80 -4.42 6.67 8.30
CA LEU A 80 -3.94 5.31 8.09
C LEU A 80 -3.76 4.62 9.46
N PRO A 81 -4.10 3.33 9.58
CA PRO A 81 -3.93 2.64 10.86
C PRO A 81 -2.46 2.70 11.30
N GLU A 82 -2.22 2.91 12.61
CA GLU A 82 -0.86 2.89 13.16
C GLU A 82 -0.18 1.54 12.82
N PRO A 83 1.11 1.50 12.46
CA PRO A 83 2.09 2.59 12.46
C PRO A 83 2.17 3.41 11.16
N TRP A 84 1.27 3.18 10.19
CA TRP A 84 1.33 3.80 8.86
C TRP A 84 0.91 5.28 8.85
N ASP A 85 0.18 5.76 9.88
CA ASP A 85 -0.13 7.19 10.12
C ASP A 85 1.12 8.10 10.12
N LYS A 86 2.25 7.60 10.62
CA LYS A 86 3.49 8.37 10.80
C LYS A 86 4.42 8.30 9.59
N LEU A 87 3.97 7.69 8.50
CA LEU A 87 4.77 7.58 7.30
C LEU A 87 4.81 8.87 6.50
N ASP A 88 5.82 8.96 5.65
CA ASP A 88 5.95 10.07 4.73
C ASP A 88 4.69 10.19 3.85
N VAL A 89 4.32 11.43 3.50
CA VAL A 89 3.15 11.70 2.65
C VAL A 89 3.21 10.87 1.36
N PHE A 90 4.40 10.68 0.80
CA PHE A 90 4.58 9.87 -0.39
C PHE A 90 4.24 8.39 -0.17
N LYS A 91 4.64 7.83 0.97
CA LYS A 91 4.32 6.44 1.34
C LYS A 91 2.83 6.25 1.57
N SER A 92 2.20 7.22 2.22
CA SER A 92 0.75 7.23 2.43
C SER A 92 -0.01 7.29 1.10
N LEU A 93 0.49 8.06 0.12
CA LEU A 93 -0.08 8.11 -1.24
C LEU A 93 0.07 6.78 -1.99
N ILE A 94 1.20 6.07 -1.84
CA ILE A 94 1.38 4.74 -2.43
C ILE A 94 0.34 3.77 -1.86
N ILE A 95 0.18 3.73 -0.53
CA ILE A 95 -0.81 2.87 0.14
C ILE A 95 -2.22 3.19 -0.36
N LEU A 96 -2.57 4.48 -0.38
CA LEU A 96 -3.87 4.94 -0.86
C LEU A 96 -4.11 4.48 -2.30
N ARG A 97 -3.12 4.60 -3.19
CA ARG A 97 -3.22 4.14 -4.57
C ARG A 97 -3.42 2.62 -4.67
N CYS A 98 -2.72 1.83 -3.86
CA CYS A 98 -2.86 0.37 -3.87
C CYS A 98 -4.25 -0.09 -3.40
N ILE A 99 -4.88 0.64 -2.47
CA ILE A 99 -6.18 0.27 -1.89
C ILE A 99 -7.34 0.90 -2.66
N ARG A 100 -7.24 2.19 -2.98
CA ARG A 100 -8.21 2.99 -3.75
C ARG A 100 -7.49 3.80 -4.85
N PRO A 101 -7.16 3.17 -5.99
CA PRO A 101 -6.65 3.90 -7.16
C PRO A 101 -7.66 4.89 -7.75
N ASP A 102 -8.93 4.81 -7.36
CA ASP A 102 -10.00 5.75 -7.74
C ASP A 102 -9.87 7.14 -7.09
N LYS A 103 -9.14 7.24 -5.96
CA LYS A 103 -9.04 8.45 -5.14
C LYS A 103 -7.68 9.16 -5.23
N VAL A 104 -6.77 8.67 -6.08
CA VAL A 104 -5.43 9.26 -6.31
C VAL A 104 -5.39 10.11 -7.57
#